data_AF-A0A6J5GVE9-F1
#
_entry.id   AF-A0A6J5GVE9-F1
#
_cell.length_a   1.000
_cell.length_b   1.000
_cell.length_c   1.000
_cell.angle_alpha   90.00
_cell.angle_beta   90.00
_cell.angle_gamma   90.00
#
_symmetry.space_group_name_H-M   'P 1'
#
loop_
_entity.id
_entity.type
_entity.pdbx_description
1 polymer ?
#
loop_
_entity_poly.entity_id
_entity_poly.type
_entity_poly.pdbx_seq_one_letter_code
_entity_poly.pdbx_strand_id
1 'polypeptide(L)'
;MTDVAVIDPDKDALYERIRLLLFSADLPVQRLEADIDDIGRFTAPDVRSPHLRLVESMPPLTPAAEAIVRAVIHAYGIELFGRDSVNSRLRALIKAGPVKFGQTALMLGPDAPVPQRARALVQEFNRIFERYPESGFAQARCLLAGIGLPVGRDVPRQPGRSLQGD
;
A
#
# COMPACT_ATOMS: atom_id res chain seq x y z
N MET A 1 -2.99 -20.73 33.63
CA MET A 1 -3.23 -19.95 32.41
C MET A 1 -1.97 -19.17 32.14
N THR A 2 -1.07 -19.74 31.34
CA THR A 2 0.18 -19.10 30.94
C THR A 2 -0.16 -18.02 29.93
N ASP A 3 -0.03 -16.77 30.37
CA ASP A 3 -0.03 -15.59 29.53
C ASP A 3 1.20 -15.70 28.62
N VAL A 4 0.97 -16.20 27.40
CA VAL A 4 2.01 -16.24 26.37
C VAL A 4 2.18 -14.78 25.95
N ALA A 5 3.18 -14.13 26.53
CA ALA A 5 3.70 -12.86 26.03
C ALA A 5 3.93 -13.04 24.53
N VAL A 6 3.06 -12.43 23.73
CA VAL A 6 3.19 -12.37 22.28
C VAL A 6 4.47 -11.59 22.04
N ILE A 7 5.57 -12.31 21.76
CA ILE A 7 6.82 -11.72 21.33
C ILE A 7 6.46 -10.92 20.08
N ASP A 8 6.46 -9.59 20.16
CA ASP A 8 6.30 -8.74 19.00
C ASP A 8 7.49 -9.04 18.08
N PRO A 9 7.27 -9.74 16.96
CA PRO A 9 8.37 -10.07 16.09
C PRO A 9 8.97 -8.77 15.55
N ASP A 10 10.28 -8.79 15.35
CA ASP A 10 10.98 -7.68 14.72
C ASP A 10 10.20 -7.24 13.45
N LYS A 11 9.95 -5.94 13.32
CA LYS A 11 9.22 -5.36 12.18
C LYS A 11 9.88 -5.76 10.86
N ASP A 12 11.19 -5.94 10.87
CA ASP A 12 11.93 -6.43 9.71
C ASP A 12 11.66 -7.91 9.42
N ALA A 13 11.49 -8.75 10.45
CA ALA A 13 11.06 -10.14 10.26
C ALA A 13 9.63 -10.22 9.71
N LEU A 14 8.72 -9.33 10.15
CA LEU A 14 7.38 -9.23 9.57
C LEU A 14 7.41 -8.77 8.12
N TYR A 15 8.27 -7.81 7.80
CA TYR A 15 8.47 -7.32 6.44
C TYR A 15 8.96 -8.42 5.51
N GLU A 16 10.01 -9.15 5.90
CA GLU A 16 10.53 -10.27 5.12
C GLU A 16 9.50 -11.39 4.96
N ARG A 17 8.72 -11.67 6.01
CA ARG A 17 7.63 -12.64 5.92
C ARG A 17 6.55 -12.22 4.91
N ILE A 18 6.17 -10.93 4.88
CA ILE A 18 5.19 -10.43 3.90
C ILE A 18 5.78 -10.50 2.48
N ARG A 19 7.05 -10.16 2.29
CA ARG A 19 7.73 -10.30 0.98
C ARG A 19 7.71 -11.74 0.49
N LEU A 20 8.05 -12.69 1.36
CA LEU A 20 8.00 -14.11 1.01
C LEU A 20 6.58 -14.53 0.59
N LEU A 21 5.54 -14.09 1.33
CA LEU A 21 4.15 -14.38 0.97
C LEU A 21 3.72 -13.73 -0.35
N LEU A 22 4.15 -12.49 -0.61
CA LEU A 22 3.90 -11.80 -1.89
C LEU A 22 4.46 -12.60 -3.07
N PHE A 23 5.68 -13.11 -2.95
CA PHE A 23 6.36 -13.82 -4.04
C PHE A 23 5.93 -15.28 -4.18
N SER A 24 5.49 -15.91 -3.08
CA SER A 24 5.05 -17.31 -3.06
C SER A 24 3.57 -17.49 -3.44
N ALA A 25 2.78 -16.42 -3.48
CA ALA A 25 1.37 -16.52 -3.78
C ALA A 25 1.14 -16.97 -5.22
N ASP A 26 0.32 -18.02 -5.39
CA ASP A 26 -0.10 -18.55 -6.69
C ASP A 26 -1.08 -17.59 -7.39
N LEU A 27 -0.52 -16.47 -7.85
CA LEU A 27 -1.20 -15.36 -8.51
C LEU A 27 -0.32 -14.82 -9.65
N PRO A 28 -0.90 -14.19 -10.69
CA PRO A 28 -0.12 -13.61 -11.78
C PRO A 28 0.97 -12.66 -11.28
N VAL A 29 2.21 -12.84 -11.75
CA VAL A 29 3.36 -12.05 -11.32
C VAL A 29 3.23 -10.58 -11.75
N GLN A 30 2.57 -10.31 -12.87
CA GLN A 30 2.33 -8.97 -13.42
C GLN A 30 1.56 -8.05 -12.46
N ARG A 31 0.81 -8.60 -11.49
CA ARG A 31 0.15 -7.77 -10.47
C ARG A 31 1.15 -6.93 -9.65
N LEU A 32 2.42 -7.36 -9.59
CA LEU A 32 3.50 -6.71 -8.85
C LEU A 32 4.32 -5.75 -9.72
N GLU A 33 3.84 -5.38 -10.91
CA GLU A 33 4.54 -4.48 -11.84
C GLU A 33 4.86 -3.11 -11.24
N ALA A 34 4.02 -2.60 -10.35
CA ALA A 34 4.27 -1.35 -9.62
C ALA A 34 5.13 -1.55 -8.35
N ASP A 35 5.32 -2.80 -7.92
CA ASP A 35 5.92 -3.15 -6.64
C ASP A 35 7.37 -3.63 -6.74
N ILE A 36 7.81 -4.05 -7.93
CA ILE A 36 9.16 -4.59 -8.18
C ILE A 36 9.68 -4.03 -9.51
N ASP A 37 10.89 -3.49 -9.48
CA ASP A 37 11.58 -3.05 -10.69
C ASP A 37 11.91 -4.23 -11.61
N ASP A 38 11.75 -4.02 -12.92
CA ASP A 38 12.04 -5.02 -13.96
C ASP A 38 11.31 -6.36 -13.73
N ILE A 39 10.01 -6.29 -13.42
CA ILE A 39 9.17 -7.50 -13.23
C ILE A 39 9.22 -8.43 -14.46
N GLY A 40 9.40 -7.85 -15.66
CA GLY A 40 9.46 -8.56 -16.93
C GLY A 40 10.53 -9.65 -16.96
N ARG A 41 11.66 -9.44 -16.27
CA ARG A 41 12.72 -10.46 -16.18
C ARG A 41 12.22 -11.77 -15.60
N PHE A 42 11.25 -11.75 -14.67
CA PHE A 42 10.71 -12.94 -14.01
C PHE A 42 9.67 -13.67 -14.85
N THR A 43 9.03 -12.97 -15.77
CA THR A 43 8.00 -13.53 -16.67
C THR A 43 8.56 -13.96 -18.03
N ALA A 44 9.83 -13.66 -18.32
CA ALA A 44 10.53 -14.16 -19.50
C ALA A 44 10.62 -15.69 -19.52
N PRO A 45 10.67 -16.35 -20.70
CA PRO A 45 10.80 -17.80 -20.81
C PRO A 45 12.01 -18.34 -20.02
N ASP A 46 11.78 -19.29 -19.12
CA ASP A 46 12.77 -19.94 -18.26
C ASP A 46 12.25 -21.35 -17.91
N VAL A 47 13.15 -22.24 -17.47
CA VAL A 47 12.80 -23.59 -16.99
C VAL A 47 12.12 -23.57 -15.61
N ARG A 48 12.38 -22.54 -14.81
CA ARG A 48 11.76 -22.30 -13.50
C ARG A 48 10.48 -21.48 -13.67
N SER A 49 9.51 -21.72 -12.78
CA SER A 49 8.33 -20.86 -12.73
C SER A 49 8.69 -19.42 -12.33
N PRO A 50 7.92 -18.42 -12.78
CA PRO A 50 8.11 -17.03 -12.36
C PRO A 50 8.15 -16.85 -10.83
N HIS A 51 7.31 -17.58 -10.09
CA HIS A 51 7.27 -17.57 -8.62
C HIS A 51 8.53 -18.14 -7.99
N LEU A 52 9.05 -19.26 -8.52
CA LEU A 52 10.31 -19.83 -8.02
C LEU A 52 11.46 -18.83 -8.21
N ARG A 53 11.50 -18.14 -9.35
CA ARG A 53 12.52 -17.12 -9.64
C ARG A 53 12.41 -15.91 -8.70
N LEU A 54 11.19 -15.47 -8.36
CA LEU A 54 10.98 -14.41 -7.37
C LEU A 54 11.43 -14.82 -5.96
N VAL A 55 11.10 -16.04 -5.53
CA VAL A 55 11.47 -16.56 -4.20
C VAL A 55 12.98 -16.81 -4.09
N GLU A 56 13.64 -17.28 -5.15
CA GLU A 56 15.09 -17.48 -5.14
C GLU A 56 15.88 -16.16 -5.15
N SER A 57 15.38 -15.16 -5.87
CA SER A 57 16.08 -13.87 -5.98
C SER A 57 15.69 -12.86 -4.89
N MET A 58 14.53 -13.03 -4.25
CA MET A 58 13.95 -12.11 -3.26
C MET A 58 14.21 -10.64 -3.63
N PRO A 59 13.72 -10.16 -4.79
CA PRO A 59 14.02 -8.81 -5.24
C PRO A 59 13.49 -7.79 -4.23
N PRO A 60 14.18 -6.65 -4.04
CA PRO A 60 13.67 -5.58 -3.20
C PRO A 60 12.35 -5.06 -3.78
N LEU A 61 11.47 -4.60 -2.89
CA LEU A 61 10.29 -3.85 -3.31
C LEU A 61 10.70 -2.43 -3.74
N THR A 62 9.91 -1.78 -4.59
CA THR A 62 10.07 -0.35 -4.85
C THR A 62 9.91 0.45 -3.54
N PRO A 63 10.50 1.65 -3.42
CA PRO A 63 10.41 2.44 -2.20
C PRO A 63 8.98 2.73 -1.74
N ALA A 64 8.04 2.93 -2.68
CA ALA A 64 6.63 3.12 -2.38
C ALA A 64 5.97 1.84 -1.84
N ALA A 65 6.19 0.70 -2.51
CA ALA A 65 5.66 -0.59 -2.07
C ALA A 65 6.19 -0.99 -0.69
N GLU A 66 7.49 -0.80 -0.44
CA GLU A 66 8.09 -1.04 0.87
C GLU A 66 7.45 -0.14 1.95
N ALA A 67 7.32 1.16 1.70
CA ALA A 67 6.71 2.08 2.64
C ALA A 67 5.27 1.69 2.98
N ILE A 68 4.50 1.21 2.00
CA ILE A 68 3.12 0.72 2.22
C ILE A 68 3.13 -0.53 3.11
N VAL A 69 3.97 -1.52 2.82
CA VAL A 69 4.06 -2.73 3.65
C VAL A 69 4.47 -2.38 5.08
N ARG A 70 5.46 -1.49 5.24
CA ARG A 70 5.91 -1.03 6.57
C ARG A 70 4.81 -0.25 7.31
N ALA A 71 4.01 0.57 6.62
CA ALA A 71 2.88 1.26 7.23
C ALA A 71 1.80 0.26 7.69
N VAL A 72 1.53 -0.80 6.91
CA VAL A 72 0.61 -1.88 7.28
C VAL A 72 1.13 -2.65 8.50
N ILE A 73 2.42 -2.99 8.54
CA ILE A 73 3.06 -3.64 9.70
C ILE A 73 3.03 -2.71 10.91
N HIS A 74 3.33 -1.42 10.75
CA HIS A 74 3.28 -0.49 11.87
C HIS A 74 1.86 -0.35 12.43
N ALA A 75 0.87 -0.33 11.54
CA ALA A 75 -0.52 -0.27 11.94
C ALA A 75 -0.92 -1.55 12.68
N TYR A 76 -0.65 -2.74 12.15
CA TYR A 76 -1.28 -4.00 12.58
C TYR A 76 -0.35 -5.02 13.28
N GLY A 77 0.96 -4.93 13.11
CA GLY A 77 1.94 -5.86 13.68
C GLY A 77 1.63 -7.32 13.36
N ILE A 78 1.82 -8.18 14.36
CA ILE A 78 1.58 -9.62 14.25
C ILE A 78 0.11 -10.00 14.02
N GLU A 79 -0.85 -9.11 14.32
CA GLU A 79 -2.29 -9.36 14.12
C GLU A 79 -2.62 -9.64 12.64
N LEU A 80 -1.78 -9.19 11.70
CA LEU A 80 -1.89 -9.50 10.26
C LEU A 80 -1.97 -11.00 9.97
N PHE A 81 -1.36 -11.82 10.82
CA PHE A 81 -1.26 -13.27 10.65
C PHE A 81 -2.28 -14.05 11.51
N GLY A 82 -3.18 -13.35 12.21
CA GLY A 82 -4.26 -13.95 12.99
C GLY A 82 -5.40 -14.52 12.11
N ARG A 83 -6.43 -15.06 12.75
CA ARG A 83 -7.61 -15.67 12.08
C ARG A 83 -8.74 -14.67 11.74
N ASP A 84 -8.61 -13.40 12.15
CA ASP A 84 -9.69 -12.41 12.09
C ASP A 84 -9.67 -11.54 10.83
N SER A 85 -10.54 -10.52 10.78
CA SER A 85 -10.65 -9.52 9.70
C SER A 85 -9.32 -8.82 9.32
N VAL A 86 -8.30 -8.85 10.18
CA VAL A 86 -6.96 -8.35 9.84
C VAL A 86 -6.29 -9.23 8.78
N ASN A 87 -6.59 -10.54 8.76
CA ASN A 87 -6.15 -11.49 7.73
C ASN A 87 -6.69 -11.11 6.35
N SER A 88 -7.91 -10.56 6.26
CA SER A 88 -8.47 -10.15 4.96
C SER A 88 -7.71 -8.97 4.34
N ARG A 89 -7.11 -8.09 5.16
CA ARG A 89 -6.22 -7.03 4.67
C ARG A 89 -4.90 -7.58 4.16
N LEU A 90 -4.28 -8.49 4.89
CA LEU A 90 -3.06 -9.16 4.42
C LEU A 90 -3.32 -9.91 3.10
N ARG A 91 -4.45 -10.62 2.99
CA ARG A 91 -4.88 -11.26 1.73
C ARG A 91 -5.11 -10.25 0.62
N ALA A 92 -5.77 -9.12 0.89
CA ALA A 92 -5.98 -8.08 -0.10
C ALA A 92 -4.67 -7.45 -0.57
N LEU A 93 -3.72 -7.20 0.34
CA LEU A 93 -2.38 -6.72 0.02
C LEU A 93 -1.61 -7.73 -0.84
N ILE A 94 -1.63 -9.02 -0.51
CA ILE A 94 -0.99 -10.08 -1.31
C ILE A 94 -1.64 -10.22 -2.69
N LYS A 95 -2.97 -10.11 -2.74
CA LYS A 95 -3.76 -10.26 -3.96
C LYS A 95 -3.55 -9.10 -4.93
N ALA A 96 -3.50 -7.87 -4.42
CA ALA A 96 -3.41 -6.68 -5.25
C ALA A 96 -1.96 -6.27 -5.57
N GLY A 97 -1.02 -6.53 -4.65
CA GLY A 97 0.26 -5.84 -4.61
C GLY A 97 0.20 -4.59 -3.70
N PRO A 98 1.26 -4.25 -2.96
CA PRO A 98 1.29 -3.11 -2.04
C PRO A 98 0.82 -1.78 -2.64
N VAL A 99 1.36 -1.36 -3.80
CA VAL A 99 1.00 -0.08 -4.42
C VAL A 99 -0.48 -0.05 -4.79
N LYS A 100 -0.98 -1.11 -5.45
CA LYS A 100 -2.38 -1.17 -5.83
C LYS A 100 -3.31 -1.22 -4.61
N PHE A 101 -2.91 -1.91 -3.55
CA PHE A 101 -3.62 -1.95 -2.28
C PHE A 101 -3.74 -0.54 -1.67
N GLY A 102 -2.64 0.22 -1.62
CA GLY A 102 -2.65 1.61 -1.15
C GLY A 102 -3.55 2.50 -2.01
N GLN A 103 -3.46 2.39 -3.33
CA GLN A 103 -4.31 3.12 -4.28
C GLN A 103 -5.80 2.84 -4.05
N THR A 104 -6.19 1.57 -3.88
CA THR A 104 -7.58 1.20 -3.61
C THR A 104 -8.07 1.75 -2.27
N ALA A 105 -7.22 1.76 -1.25
CA ALA A 105 -7.58 2.34 0.05
C ALA A 105 -7.85 3.87 -0.04
N LEU A 106 -7.22 4.58 -0.98
CA LEU A 106 -7.49 6.00 -1.24
C LEU A 106 -8.81 6.27 -1.98
N MET A 107 -9.42 5.26 -2.59
CA MET A 107 -10.72 5.39 -3.24
C MET A 107 -11.89 5.33 -2.25
N LEU A 108 -11.62 5.04 -0.98
CA LEU A 108 -12.63 5.07 0.08
C LEU A 108 -13.06 6.53 0.31
N GLY A 109 -14.35 6.79 0.16
CA GLY A 109 -14.92 8.11 0.43
C GLY A 109 -14.79 8.54 1.90
N PRO A 110 -14.91 9.84 2.20
CA PRO A 110 -14.79 10.37 3.56
C PRO A 110 -15.80 9.73 4.53
N ASP A 111 -16.98 9.35 4.00
CA ASP A 111 -18.08 8.74 4.75
C ASP A 111 -18.01 7.21 4.82
N ALA A 112 -16.95 6.59 4.29
CA ALA A 112 -16.79 5.15 4.40
C ALA A 112 -16.74 4.74 5.89
N PRO A 113 -17.54 3.75 6.32
CA PRO A 113 -17.55 3.29 7.71
C PRO A 113 -16.29 2.45 7.99
N VAL A 114 -15.16 3.13 8.12
CA VAL A 114 -13.85 2.51 8.40
C VAL A 114 -13.43 2.75 9.85
N PRO A 115 -12.87 1.73 10.53
CA PRO A 115 -12.29 1.92 11.86
C PRO A 115 -11.20 2.99 11.87
N GLN A 116 -11.01 3.67 13.01
CA GLN A 116 -10.04 4.76 13.14
C GLN A 116 -8.61 4.36 12.76
N ARG A 117 -8.20 3.13 13.10
CA ARG A 117 -6.89 2.54 12.70
C ARG A 117 -6.73 2.47 11.18
N ALA A 118 -7.80 2.13 10.45
CA ALA A 118 -7.78 2.12 8.98
C ALA A 118 -7.75 3.54 8.40
N ARG A 119 -8.43 4.51 9.04
CA ARG A 119 -8.39 5.92 8.61
C ARG A 119 -6.99 6.53 8.76
N ALA A 120 -6.29 6.25 9.86
CA ALA A 120 -4.90 6.67 10.04
C ALA A 120 -3.97 6.06 8.96
N LEU A 121 -4.17 4.78 8.63
CA LEU A 121 -3.42 4.12 7.57
C LEU A 121 -3.69 4.72 6.18
N VAL A 122 -4.94 5.08 5.87
CA VAL A 122 -5.30 5.78 4.61
C VAL A 122 -4.62 7.15 4.52
N GLN A 123 -4.54 7.89 5.63
CA GLN A 123 -3.80 9.16 5.67
C GLN A 123 -2.31 8.93 5.43
N GLU A 124 -1.73 7.87 6.00
CA GLU A 124 -0.32 7.53 5.78
C GLU A 124 -0.05 7.12 4.33
N PHE A 125 -0.95 6.37 3.69
CA PHE A 125 -0.84 6.08 2.26
C PHE A 125 -0.86 7.34 1.40
N ASN A 126 -1.71 8.33 1.71
CA ASN A 126 -1.67 9.61 1.00
C ASN A 126 -0.28 10.26 1.11
N ARG A 127 0.33 10.30 2.30
CA ARG A 127 1.68 10.87 2.48
C ARG A 127 2.76 10.09 1.72
N ILE A 128 2.65 8.77 1.70
CA ILE A 128 3.58 7.90 0.94
C ILE A 128 3.48 8.25 -0.55
N PHE A 129 2.28 8.36 -1.11
CA PHE A 129 2.11 8.73 -2.52
C PHE A 129 2.44 10.18 -2.84
N GLU A 130 2.43 11.09 -1.86
CA GLU A 130 3.00 12.43 -2.03
C GLU A 130 4.53 12.40 -2.11
N ARG A 131 5.18 11.47 -1.40
CA ARG A 131 6.63 11.26 -1.46
C ARG A 131 7.07 10.51 -2.73
N TYR A 132 6.21 9.63 -3.25
CA TYR A 132 6.44 8.80 -4.44
C TYR A 132 5.32 9.02 -5.48
N PRO A 133 5.28 10.21 -6.13
CA PRO A 133 4.18 10.61 -7.00
C PRO A 133 3.96 9.68 -8.19
N GLU A 134 5.00 9.00 -8.67
CA GLU A 134 4.99 8.01 -9.76
C GLU A 134 4.20 6.74 -9.43
N SER A 135 4.06 6.41 -8.15
CA SER A 135 3.38 5.19 -7.69
C SER A 135 1.92 5.46 -7.27
N GLY A 136 1.52 6.72 -7.19
CA GLY A 136 0.21 7.14 -6.67
C GLY A 136 -0.74 7.69 -7.72
N PHE A 137 -1.75 8.41 -7.24
CA PHE A 137 -2.63 9.25 -8.08
C PHE A 137 -2.29 10.73 -7.95
N ALA A 138 -1.11 11.09 -7.44
CA ALA A 138 -0.77 12.48 -7.14
C ALA A 138 -0.96 13.40 -8.35
N GLN A 139 -0.43 13.00 -9.51
CA GLN A 139 -0.57 13.77 -10.75
C GLN A 139 -2.02 13.86 -11.22
N ALA A 140 -2.76 12.75 -11.23
CA ALA A 140 -4.18 12.74 -11.60
C ALA A 140 -5.01 13.62 -10.65
N ARG A 141 -4.73 13.61 -9.35
CA ARG A 141 -5.40 14.43 -8.36
C ARG A 141 -5.10 15.92 -8.54
N CYS A 142 -3.85 16.29 -8.86
CA CYS A 142 -3.49 17.66 -9.20
C CYS A 142 -4.24 18.15 -10.45
N LEU A 143 -4.32 17.33 -11.49
CA LEU A 143 -5.03 17.67 -12.72
C LEU A 143 -6.54 17.84 -12.48
N LEU A 144 -7.17 16.90 -11.76
CA LEU A 144 -8.58 16.97 -11.39
C LEU A 144 -8.88 18.19 -10.51
N ALA A 145 -8.01 18.51 -9.53
CA ALA A 145 -8.13 19.75 -8.74
C ALA A 145 -8.04 21.00 -9.62
N GLY A 146 -7.11 21.02 -10.58
CA GLY A 146 -6.91 22.13 -11.52
C GLY A 146 -8.13 22.43 -12.39
N ILE A 147 -9.00 21.45 -12.62
CA ILE A 147 -10.27 21.61 -13.34
C ILE A 147 -11.49 21.71 -12.42
N GLY A 148 -11.29 21.93 -11.12
CA GLY A 148 -12.36 22.15 -10.15
C GLY A 148 -13.11 20.89 -9.70
N LEU A 149 -12.61 19.70 -10.03
CA LEU A 149 -13.21 18.44 -9.59
C LEU A 149 -12.77 18.07 -8.17
N PRO A 150 -13.67 17.50 -7.36
CA PRO A 150 -13.36 17.11 -5.99
C PRO A 150 -12.33 15.98 -5.99
N VAL A 151 -11.22 16.20 -5.29
CA VAL A 151 -10.15 15.19 -5.09
C VAL A 151 -9.87 14.99 -3.63
N GLY A 152 -10.84 14.43 -2.89
CA GLY A 152 -10.65 13.77 -1.59
C GLY A 152 -9.80 14.51 -0.55
N ARG A 153 -9.71 15.84 -0.63
CA ARG A 153 -9.16 16.72 0.40
C ARG A 153 -10.10 17.89 0.55
N ASP A 154 -10.59 18.06 1.77
CA ASP A 154 -10.91 19.36 2.32
C ASP A 154 -9.65 20.22 2.23
N VAL A 155 -9.45 20.87 1.09
CA VAL A 155 -8.59 22.04 1.05
C VAL A 155 -9.33 23.08 1.87
N PRO A 156 -8.75 23.65 2.95
CA PRO A 156 -9.32 24.83 3.57
C PRO A 156 -9.46 25.85 2.45
N ARG A 157 -10.71 26.21 2.11
CA ARG A 157 -10.97 27.31 1.20
C ARG A 157 -10.11 28.47 1.69
N GLN A 158 -9.13 28.90 0.89
CA GLN A 158 -8.51 30.18 1.15
C GLN A 158 -9.65 31.21 1.19
N PRO A 159 -9.78 32.00 2.27
CA PRO A 159 -10.76 33.06 2.30
C PRO A 159 -10.46 33.96 1.11
N GLY A 160 -11.50 34.20 0.31
CA GLY A 160 -11.38 34.96 -0.92
C GLY A 160 -10.66 36.27 -0.66
N ARG A 161 -9.70 36.60 -1.54
CA ARG A 161 -9.32 38.00 -1.72
C ARG A 161 -10.56 38.71 -2.25
N SER A 162 -11.33 39.30 -1.34
CA SER A 162 -12.20 40.42 -1.64
C SER A 162 -11.32 41.48 -2.29
N LEU A 163 -11.43 41.60 -3.61
CA LEU A 163 -11.07 42.84 -4.28
C LEU A 163 -12.11 43.87 -3.82
N GLN A 164 -11.70 44.71 -2.89
CA GLN A 164 -12.46 45.84 -2.37
C GLN A 164 -11.55 47.08 -2.45
N GLY A 165 -12.00 48.08 -3.23
CA GLY A 165 -11.43 49.43 -3.37
C GLY A 165 -10.31 49.55 -4.41
N ASP A 166 -10.33 50.45 -5.39
CA ASP A 166 -11.18 51.63 -5.67
C ASP A 166 -11.33 51.82 -7.19
#